data_AF-A0A1B7XUN0-F1
#
_entry.id   AF-A0A1B7XUN0-F1
#
_cell.length_a   1.000
_cell.length_b   1.000
_cell.length_c   1.000
_cell.angle_alpha   90.00
_cell.angle_beta   90.00
_cell.angle_gamma   90.00
#
_symmetry.space_group_name_H-M   'P 1'
#
loop_
_entity.id
_entity.type
_entity.pdbx_description
1 polymer ?
#
loop_
_entity_poly.entity_id
_entity_poly.type
_entity_poly.pdbx_seq_one_letter_code
_entity_poly.pdbx_strand_id
1 'polypeptide(L)'
;MSSPKQCSLPQPGKKRMQMWTFEETDDASGRQMPIVDGKYHDPETWEVKTIASRQECVAGPPNIDQYWHNLVAGPNDKFYAMRASFTKDITEFMIRLGEFLKKGQCKLHSVNATEYSVTVIIESLRKRHEITAEMESCGLVGPMS
;
A
#
# COMPACT_ATOMS: atom_id res chain seq x y z
N MET A 1 -34.17 29.31 20.78
CA MET A 1 -33.73 27.95 20.42
C MET A 1 -32.42 28.09 19.68
N SER A 2 -31.32 27.56 20.23
CA SER A 2 -29.98 27.66 19.64
C SER A 2 -29.74 26.45 18.74
N SER A 3 -29.37 26.68 17.48
CA SER A 3 -29.03 25.61 16.53
C SER A 3 -27.79 24.83 17.01
N PRO A 4 -27.75 23.50 16.88
CA PRO A 4 -26.58 22.72 17.25
C PRO A 4 -25.37 23.14 16.39
N LYS A 5 -24.22 23.34 17.04
CA LYS A 5 -22.95 23.62 16.34
C LYS A 5 -22.64 22.45 15.42
N GLN A 6 -22.69 22.71 14.11
CA GLN A 6 -22.30 21.75 13.09
C GLN A 6 -20.80 21.45 13.29
N CYS A 7 -20.48 20.22 13.71
CA CYS A 7 -19.10 19.74 13.67
C CYS A 7 -18.66 19.72 12.20
N SER A 8 -17.87 20.70 11.80
CA SER A 8 -17.17 20.64 10.52
C SER A 8 -16.29 19.40 10.53
N LEU A 9 -16.53 18.48 9.60
CA LEU A 9 -15.62 17.37 9.34
C LEU A 9 -14.21 17.97 9.14
N PRO A 10 -13.18 17.48 9.85
CA PRO A 10 -11.83 17.94 9.61
C PRO A 10 -11.51 17.76 8.13
N GLN A 11 -11.01 18.81 7.48
CA GLN A 11 -10.55 18.71 6.10
C GLN A 11 -9.58 17.52 6.02
N PRO A 12 -9.68 16.65 5.01
CA PRO A 12 -8.81 15.49 4.91
C PRO A 12 -7.37 16.00 4.84
N GLY A 13 -6.65 15.89 5.97
CA GLY A 13 -5.24 16.16 6.03
C GLY A 13 -4.53 15.26 5.01
N LYS A 14 -3.27 15.59 4.67
CA LYS A 14 -2.40 14.70 3.88
C LYS A 14 -2.58 13.27 4.41
N LYS A 15 -3.17 12.38 3.59
CA LYS A 15 -3.51 11.00 4.01
C LYS A 15 -2.27 10.40 4.65
N ARG A 16 -2.31 10.26 5.98
CA ARG A 16 -1.24 9.66 6.75
C ARG A 16 -1.36 8.16 6.54
N MET A 17 -0.27 7.52 6.11
CA MET A 17 -0.14 6.07 6.14
C MET A 17 -0.50 5.61 7.56
N GLN A 18 -1.55 4.81 7.69
CA GLN A 18 -1.97 4.29 8.97
C GLN A 18 -0.95 3.24 9.41
N MET A 19 -0.27 3.51 10.52
CA MET A 19 0.65 2.55 11.12
C MET A 19 -0.14 1.60 12.00
N TRP A 20 0.30 0.35 12.04
CA TRP A 20 -0.26 -0.71 12.86
C TRP A 20 0.87 -1.39 13.64
N THR A 21 0.53 -1.98 14.78
CA THR A 21 1.49 -2.78 15.56
C THR A 21 2.02 -3.93 14.72
N PHE A 22 3.32 -4.20 14.85
CA PHE A 22 3.94 -5.41 14.33
C PHE A 22 4.09 -6.42 15.46
N GLU A 23 3.63 -7.64 15.23
CA GLU A 23 3.88 -8.79 16.10
C GLU A 23 4.48 -9.90 15.23
N GLU A 24 5.72 -10.27 15.54
CA GLU A 24 6.37 -11.43 14.94
C GLU A 24 5.78 -12.69 15.59
N THR A 25 4.66 -13.16 15.04
CA THR A 25 3.96 -14.35 15.53
C THR A 25 4.09 -15.47 14.49
N ASP A 26 4.56 -16.63 14.94
CA ASP A 26 4.56 -17.88 14.15
C ASP A 26 3.14 -18.45 13.98
N ASP A 27 2.16 -17.89 14.70
CA ASP A 27 0.75 -18.23 14.60
C ASP A 27 -0.02 -17.20 13.75
N ALA A 28 -1.00 -17.67 12.99
CA ALA A 28 -1.84 -16.81 12.15
C ALA A 28 -2.85 -15.95 12.95
N SER A 29 -2.67 -15.83 14.27
CA SER A 29 -3.61 -15.21 15.21
C SER A 29 -3.13 -13.89 15.80
N GLY A 30 -1.88 -13.49 15.57
CA GLY A 30 -1.38 -12.16 15.94
C GLY A 30 -2.26 -11.06 15.33
N ARG A 31 -2.92 -10.27 16.19
CA ARG A 31 -3.80 -9.17 15.75
C ARG A 31 -2.99 -7.88 15.72
N GLN A 32 -2.74 -7.40 14.51
CA GLN A 32 -2.22 -6.05 14.31
C GLN A 32 -3.30 -5.04 14.71
N MET A 33 -2.90 -3.99 15.41
CA MET A 33 -3.80 -2.95 15.93
C MET A 33 -3.41 -1.58 15.37
N PRO A 34 -4.39 -0.74 14.97
CA PRO A 34 -4.09 0.56 14.40
C PRO A 34 -3.48 1.49 15.47
N ILE A 35 -2.43 2.21 15.09
CA ILE A 35 -1.73 3.18 15.93
C ILE A 35 -2.26 4.58 15.65
N VAL A 36 -2.90 5.21 16.64
CA VAL A 36 -3.42 6.58 16.55
C VAL A 36 -2.72 7.43 17.61
N ASP A 37 -2.07 8.51 17.17
CA ASP A 37 -1.31 9.42 18.04
C ASP A 37 -0.27 8.72 18.94
N GLY A 38 0.41 7.71 18.38
CA GLY A 38 1.43 6.92 19.09
C GLY A 38 0.85 5.94 20.11
N LYS A 39 -0.45 5.65 20.05
CA LYS A 39 -1.14 4.73 20.96
C LYS A 39 -1.92 3.68 20.19
N TYR A 40 -2.13 2.52 20.81
CA TYR A 40 -2.92 1.43 20.26
C TYR A 40 -3.69 0.72 21.38
N HIS A 41 -4.72 -0.05 21.03
CA HIS A 41 -5.37 -0.95 21.99
C HIS A 41 -4.61 -2.27 22.05
N ASP A 42 -4.20 -2.67 23.24
CA ASP A 42 -3.67 -4.02 23.46
C ASP A 42 -4.73 -5.06 23.10
N PRO A 43 -4.44 -6.04 22.22
CA PRO A 43 -5.43 -7.00 21.77
C PRO A 43 -5.86 -8.01 22.85
N GLU A 44 -5.04 -8.21 23.89
CA GLU A 44 -5.32 -9.13 25.00
C GLU A 44 -6.03 -8.41 26.15
N THR A 45 -5.51 -7.25 26.56
CA THR A 45 -6.01 -6.52 27.74
C THR A 45 -7.03 -5.44 27.40
N TRP A 46 -7.14 -5.04 26.12
CA TRP A 46 -7.95 -3.91 25.63
C TRP A 46 -7.56 -2.53 26.17
N GLU A 47 -6.50 -2.45 26.97
CA GLU A 47 -5.97 -1.20 27.49
C GLU A 47 -5.28 -0.39 26.40
N VAL A 48 -5.31 0.93 26.53
CA VAL A 48 -4.61 1.83 25.61
C VAL A 48 -3.13 1.87 26.00
N LYS A 49 -2.27 1.31 25.14
CA LYS A 49 -0.82 1.31 25.31
C LYS A 49 -0.18 2.38 24.41
N THR A 50 0.94 2.92 24.86
CA THR A 50 1.78 3.84 24.07
C THR A 50 2.84 3.03 23.35
N ILE A 51 3.10 3.34 22.08
CA ILE A 51 4.13 2.68 21.31
C ILE A 51 5.52 2.98 21.88
N ALA A 52 6.35 1.95 22.03
CA ALA A 52 7.73 2.17 22.45
C ALA A 52 8.53 2.84 21.32
N SER A 53 9.54 3.65 21.68
CA SER A 53 10.32 4.47 20.73
C SER A 53 11.08 3.69 19.65
N ARG A 54 11.17 2.36 19.76
CA ARG A 54 11.81 1.44 18.80
C ARG A 54 10.93 0.23 18.45
N GLN A 55 9.64 0.29 18.75
CA GLN A 55 8.74 -0.80 18.39
C GLN A 55 8.59 -0.82 16.86
N GLU A 56 8.78 -1.99 16.26
CA GLU A 56 8.52 -2.18 14.84
C GLU A 56 7.03 -1.97 14.55
N CYS A 57 6.75 -1.37 13.40
CA CYS A 57 5.41 -1.04 12.96
C CYS A 57 5.26 -1.44 11.50
N VAL A 58 4.06 -1.86 11.12
CA VAL A 58 3.72 -2.10 9.72
C VAL A 58 2.74 -1.06 9.22
N ALA A 59 2.83 -0.78 7.93
CA ALA A 59 1.77 -0.03 7.26
C ALA A 59 0.58 -0.97 7.11
N GLY A 60 -0.50 -0.70 7.85
CA GLY A 60 -1.74 -1.47 7.74
C GLY A 60 -2.86 -0.68 7.07
N PRO A 61 -4.04 -1.28 6.91
CA PRO A 61 -5.16 -0.65 6.22
C PRO A 61 -5.47 0.77 6.73
N PRO A 62 -5.87 1.72 5.86
CA PRO A 62 -6.10 1.54 4.43
C PRO A 62 -4.82 1.70 3.59
N ASN A 63 -4.31 0.57 3.06
CA ASN A 63 -3.30 0.52 2.02
C ASN A 63 -3.85 -0.37 0.90
N ILE A 64 -3.59 0.01 -0.35
CA ILE A 64 -3.92 -0.81 -1.50
C ILE A 64 -2.87 -1.90 -1.64
N ASP A 65 -3.33 -3.14 -1.54
CA ASP A 65 -2.54 -4.32 -1.89
C ASP A 65 -2.41 -4.40 -3.42
N GLN A 66 -1.20 -4.22 -3.94
CA GLN A 66 -0.95 -4.27 -5.38
C GLN A 66 -0.25 -5.57 -5.76
N TYR A 67 -0.86 -6.28 -6.71
CA TYR A 67 -0.28 -7.47 -7.35
C TYR A 67 -0.02 -7.18 -8.83
N TRP A 68 1.18 -7.51 -9.29
CA TRP A 68 1.66 -7.29 -10.64
C TRP A 68 2.08 -8.62 -11.25
N HIS A 69 1.63 -8.86 -12.48
CA HIS A 69 1.97 -10.06 -13.24
C HIS A 69 2.44 -9.69 -14.64
N ASN A 70 3.63 -10.18 -15.03
CA ASN A 70 4.14 -10.01 -16.38
C ASN A 70 4.00 -11.33 -17.17
N LEU A 71 3.18 -11.30 -18.22
CA LEU A 71 2.87 -12.49 -19.03
C LEU A 71 4.07 -13.04 -19.80
N VAL A 72 5.09 -12.21 -20.05
CA VAL A 72 6.21 -12.55 -20.95
C VAL A 72 7.55 -12.50 -20.23
N ALA A 73 7.54 -12.63 -18.90
CA ALA A 73 8.79 -12.77 -18.14
C ALA A 73 9.56 -14.01 -18.63
N GLY A 74 10.83 -13.81 -19.01
CA GLY A 74 11.69 -14.90 -19.46
C GLY A 74 12.01 -15.90 -18.33
N PRO A 75 12.46 -17.13 -18.67
CA PRO A 75 12.69 -18.21 -17.69
C PRO A 75 13.73 -17.87 -16.61
N ASN A 76 14.57 -16.85 -16.80
CA ASN A 76 15.57 -16.38 -15.84
C ASN A 76 15.24 -15.01 -15.22
N ASP A 77 14.05 -14.46 -15.49
CA ASP A 77 13.62 -13.16 -14.97
C ASP A 77 12.54 -13.31 -13.89
N LYS A 78 12.85 -12.83 -12.69
CA LYS A 78 11.93 -12.85 -11.54
C LYS A 78 10.84 -11.79 -11.63
N PHE A 79 10.65 -11.14 -12.78
CA PHE A 79 9.51 -10.24 -13.01
C PHE A 79 8.22 -10.97 -13.39
N TYR A 80 8.13 -12.29 -13.22
CA TYR A 80 6.88 -13.02 -13.42
C TYR A 80 5.76 -12.50 -12.49
N ALA A 81 6.07 -12.23 -11.22
CA ALA A 81 5.12 -11.68 -10.26
C ALA A 81 5.78 -10.75 -9.23
N MET A 82 5.07 -9.71 -8.83
CA MET A 82 5.48 -8.79 -7.77
C MET A 82 4.28 -8.36 -6.95
N ARG A 83 4.44 -8.31 -5.64
CA ARG A 83 3.45 -7.76 -4.71
C ARG A 83 4.06 -6.61 -3.93
N ALA A 84 3.29 -5.57 -3.67
CA ALA A 84 3.70 -4.40 -2.90
C ALA A 84 2.49 -3.73 -2.27
N SER A 85 2.73 -2.70 -1.46
CA SER A 85 1.68 -1.91 -0.81
C SER A 85 1.72 -0.49 -1.33
N PHE A 86 0.56 0.09 -1.57
CA PHE A 86 0.39 1.48 -1.99
C PHE A 86 -0.44 2.25 -0.95
N THR A 87 0.11 3.34 -0.45
CA THR A 87 -0.35 3.98 0.80
C THR A 87 -1.32 5.14 0.58
N LYS A 88 -1.80 5.30 -0.66
CA LYS A 88 -2.79 6.31 -1.04
C LYS A 88 -4.04 5.62 -1.58
N ASP A 89 -5.03 6.40 -2.00
CA ASP A 89 -6.28 5.86 -2.53
C ASP A 89 -6.20 5.36 -3.97
N ILE A 90 -7.27 4.70 -4.40
CA ILE A 90 -7.35 4.06 -5.70
C ILE A 90 -7.31 5.08 -6.84
N THR A 91 -7.84 6.29 -6.64
CA THR A 91 -7.80 7.35 -7.65
C THR A 91 -6.36 7.76 -7.92
N GLU A 92 -5.58 8.01 -6.88
CA GLU A 92 -4.15 8.31 -7.02
C GLU A 92 -3.39 7.13 -7.64
N PHE A 93 -3.69 5.89 -7.23
CA PHE A 93 -3.07 4.71 -7.83
C PHE A 93 -3.28 4.69 -9.35
N MET A 94 -4.52 4.90 -9.81
CA MET A 94 -4.87 4.89 -11.24
C MET A 94 -4.20 6.03 -12.01
N ILE A 95 -4.07 7.22 -11.40
CA ILE A 95 -3.33 8.35 -12.00
C ILE A 95 -1.86 7.95 -12.22
N ARG A 96 -1.19 7.41 -11.19
CA ARG A 96 0.22 7.00 -11.27
C ARG A 96 0.45 5.83 -12.21
N LEU A 97 -0.51 4.89 -12.26
CA LEU A 97 -0.51 3.82 -13.24
C LEU A 97 -0.57 4.40 -14.66
N GLY A 98 -1.43 5.39 -14.90
CA GLY A 98 -1.49 6.10 -16.18
C GLY A 98 -0.16 6.75 -16.57
N GLU A 99 0.49 7.45 -15.64
CA GLU A 99 1.82 8.05 -15.87
C GLU A 99 2.90 7.00 -16.16
N PHE A 100 2.87 5.87 -15.45
CA PHE A 100 3.76 4.74 -15.72
C PHE A 100 3.56 4.17 -17.12
N LEU A 101 2.30 3.97 -17.54
CA LEU A 101 1.96 3.42 -18.86
C LEU A 101 2.32 4.37 -20.01
N LYS A 102 2.23 5.69 -19.80
CA LYS A 102 2.66 6.71 -20.80
C LYS A 102 4.13 6.59 -21.19
N LYS A 103 4.98 5.99 -20.35
CA LYS A 103 6.39 5.75 -20.66
C LYS A 103 6.63 4.68 -21.73
N GLY A 104 5.59 3.93 -22.11
CA GLY A 104 5.63 2.98 -23.23
C GLY A 104 6.54 1.77 -23.01
N GLN A 105 6.93 1.48 -21.75
CA GLN A 105 7.85 0.38 -21.41
C GLN A 105 7.14 -0.97 -21.26
N CYS A 106 5.81 -0.98 -21.24
CA CYS A 106 5.00 -2.19 -21.16
C CYS A 106 3.64 -1.98 -21.83
N LYS A 107 2.99 -3.09 -22.17
CA LYS A 107 1.60 -3.14 -22.62
C LYS A 107 0.71 -3.59 -21.47
N LEU A 108 -0.33 -2.81 -21.19
CA LEU A 108 -1.35 -3.19 -20.23
C LEU A 108 -2.32 -4.20 -20.85
N HIS A 109 -2.56 -5.31 -20.16
CA HIS A 109 -3.57 -6.30 -20.54
C HIS A 109 -4.81 -6.25 -19.67
N SER A 110 -4.64 -6.10 -18.36
CA SER A 110 -5.77 -6.04 -17.42
C SER A 110 -5.44 -5.21 -16.18
N VAL A 111 -6.46 -4.54 -15.66
CA VAL A 111 -6.47 -3.93 -14.33
C VAL A 111 -7.77 -4.36 -13.65
N ASN A 112 -7.65 -5.03 -12.52
CA ASN A 112 -8.77 -5.23 -11.61
C ASN A 112 -8.51 -4.41 -10.35
N ALA A 113 -9.41 -3.49 -10.04
CA ALA A 113 -9.24 -2.52 -8.98
C ALA A 113 -10.46 -2.51 -8.05
N THR A 114 -10.17 -2.58 -6.76
CA THR A 114 -11.11 -2.37 -5.66
C THR A 114 -10.58 -1.25 -4.78
N GLU A 115 -11.31 -0.88 -3.72
CA GLU A 115 -10.86 0.14 -2.77
C GLU A 115 -9.53 -0.22 -2.08
N TYR A 116 -9.28 -1.51 -1.88
CA TYR A 116 -8.15 -2.00 -1.05
C TYR A 116 -7.19 -2.94 -1.79
N SER A 117 -7.47 -3.28 -3.05
CA SER A 117 -6.61 -4.18 -3.82
C SER A 117 -6.64 -3.85 -5.30
N VAL A 118 -5.47 -3.91 -5.93
CA VAL A 118 -5.32 -3.79 -7.37
C VAL A 118 -4.46 -4.94 -7.91
N THR A 119 -4.97 -5.60 -8.95
CA THR A 119 -4.20 -6.54 -9.76
C THR A 119 -3.94 -5.91 -11.13
N VAL A 120 -2.68 -5.83 -11.52
CA VAL A 120 -2.24 -5.33 -12.82
C VAL A 120 -1.54 -6.44 -13.59
N ILE A 121 -2.06 -6.75 -14.79
CA ILE A 121 -1.46 -7.69 -15.72
C ILE A 121 -0.87 -6.91 -16.87
N ILE A 122 0.42 -7.08 -17.08
CA ILE A 122 1.18 -6.41 -18.14
C ILE A 122 1.95 -7.41 -18.99
N GLU A 123 2.44 -6.91 -20.11
CA GLU A 123 3.44 -7.55 -20.95
C GLU A 123 4.61 -6.59 -21.11
N SER A 124 5.81 -7.04 -20.71
CA SER A 124 7.03 -6.30 -20.93
C SER A 124 8.22 -7.25 -21.11
N LEU A 125 9.13 -6.87 -22.01
CA LEU A 125 10.42 -7.55 -22.20
C LEU A 125 11.53 -6.96 -21.30
N ARG A 126 11.20 -5.93 -20.51
CA ARG A 126 12.10 -5.30 -19.56
C ARG A 126 12.36 -6.21 -18.36
N LYS A 127 13.56 -6.08 -17.80
CA LYS A 127 13.94 -6.82 -16.60
C LYS A 127 13.28 -6.26 -15.36
N ARG A 128 13.14 -7.09 -14.31
CA ARG A 128 12.55 -6.68 -13.01
C ARG A 128 13.06 -5.34 -12.50
N HIS A 129 14.37 -5.15 -12.45
CA HIS A 129 14.98 -3.94 -11.87
C HIS A 129 14.68 -2.70 -12.71
N GLU A 130 14.61 -2.83 -14.04
CA GLU A 130 14.27 -1.71 -14.94
C GLU A 130 12.82 -1.28 -14.72
N ILE A 131 11.87 -2.24 -14.72
CA ILE A 131 10.46 -1.94 -14.48
C ILE A 131 10.27 -1.38 -13.07
N THR A 132 10.90 -1.97 -12.06
CA THR A 132 10.73 -1.50 -10.68
C THR A 132 11.23 -0.06 -10.52
N ALA A 133 12.41 0.28 -11.07
CA ALA A 133 12.91 1.66 -11.03
C ALA A 133 11.93 2.65 -11.69
N GLU A 134 11.31 2.24 -12.79
CA GLU A 134 10.27 3.06 -13.44
C GLU A 134 9.03 3.21 -12.56
N MET A 135 8.59 2.15 -11.90
CA MET A 135 7.47 2.17 -10.96
C MET A 135 7.78 3.04 -9.73
N GLU A 136 9.00 2.99 -9.20
CA GLU A 136 9.49 3.84 -8.11
C GLU A 136 9.45 5.32 -8.52
N SER A 137 9.92 5.65 -9.73
CA SER A 137 9.89 7.04 -10.22
C SER A 137 8.48 7.57 -10.44
N CYS A 138 7.50 6.69 -10.71
CA CYS A 138 6.07 7.02 -10.74
C CYS A 138 5.42 6.95 -9.34
N GLY A 139 6.18 6.53 -8.33
CA GLY A 139 5.73 6.35 -6.95
C GLY A 139 4.65 5.28 -6.79
N LEU A 140 4.65 4.25 -7.63
CA LEU A 140 3.79 3.06 -7.52
C LEU A 140 4.35 2.04 -6.53
N VAL A 141 5.65 2.08 -6.24
CA VAL A 141 6.30 1.25 -5.23
C VAL A 141 7.27 2.11 -4.43
N GLY A 142 7.55 1.70 -3.19
CA GLY A 142 8.62 2.30 -2.39
C GLY A 142 10.00 1.90 -2.93
N PRO A 143 11.05 2.66 -2.57
CA PRO A 143 12.42 2.35 -2.97
C PRO A 143 12.84 0.97 -2.43
N MET A 144 13.41 0.12 -3.29
CA MET A 144 14.07 -1.10 -2.84
C MET A 144 15.33 -0.74 -2.02
N SER A 145 15.37 -1.21 -0.77
CA SER A 145 16.56 -1.19 0.12
C SER A 145 17.54 -2.30 -0.20
#